data_AF-A0AAW4SMH2-F1
#
_entry.id   AF-A0AAW4SMH2-F1
#
_cell.length_a   1.000
_cell.length_b   1.000
_cell.length_c   1.000
_cell.angle_alpha   90.00
_cell.angle_beta   90.00
_cell.angle_gamma   90.00
#
_symmetry.space_group_name_H-M   'P 1'
#
loop_
_entity.id
_entity.type
_entity.pdbx_description
1 polymer ?
#
loop_
_entity_poly.entity_id
_entity_poly.type
_entity_poly.pdbx_seq_one_letter_code
_entity_poly.pdbx_strand_id
1 'polypeptide(L)' 'MKVYEVLASSRFLLATMNRNGVSADDIMYLDMFYEYRDMLAEGRKEAEIRAFLSNKYKLSASTIKKAIKRLNEECVIY' A
#
# COMPACT_ATOMS: atom_id res chain seq x y z
N MET A 1 19.99 -14.11 -12.56
CA MET A 1 19.97 -12.87 -11.76
C MET A 1 20.16 -13.23 -10.28
N LYS A 2 21.23 -12.75 -9.67
CA LYS A 2 21.59 -12.92 -8.26
C LYS A 2 20.99 -11.78 -7.43
N VAL A 3 20.88 -11.98 -6.12
CA VAL A 3 20.32 -10.97 -5.19
C VAL A 3 21.01 -9.63 -5.34
N TYR A 4 22.35 -9.60 -5.41
CA TYR A 4 23.08 -8.34 -5.58
C TYR A 4 22.76 -7.63 -6.90
N GLU A 5 22.41 -8.36 -7.97
CA GLU A 5 22.08 -7.76 -9.28
C GLU A 5 20.71 -7.05 -9.20
N VAL A 6 19.74 -7.64 -8.51
CA VAL A 6 18.44 -6.99 -8.23
C VAL A 6 18.64 -5.75 -7.37
N LEU A 7 19.39 -5.87 -6.28
CA LEU A 7 19.69 -4.76 -5.39
C LEU A 7 20.42 -3.63 -6.12
N ALA A 8 21.39 -3.97 -6.99
CA ALA A 8 22.12 -2.99 -7.79
C ALA A 8 21.20 -2.29 -8.80
N SER A 9 20.32 -3.04 -9.48
CA SER A 9 19.40 -2.49 -10.49
C SER A 9 18.38 -1.50 -9.92
N SER A 10 17.99 -1.69 -8.65
CA SER A 10 16.94 -0.89 -7.99
C SER A 10 17.45 -0.11 -6.77
N ARG A 11 18.77 0.10 -6.65
CA ARG A 11 19.41 0.64 -5.44
C ARG A 11 18.79 1.94 -4.95
N PHE A 12 18.43 2.84 -5.88
CA PHE A 12 17.86 4.14 -5.54
C PHE A 12 16.46 3.99 -4.96
N LEU A 13 15.60 3.21 -5.64
CA LEU A 13 14.24 2.91 -5.16
C LEU A 13 14.28 2.24 -3.79
N LEU A 14 15.10 1.20 -3.63
CA LEU A 14 15.24 0.48 -2.36
C LEU A 14 15.75 1.38 -1.24
N ALA A 15 16.72 2.25 -1.53
CA ALA A 15 17.20 3.22 -0.56
C ALA A 15 16.13 4.26 -0.17
N THR A 16 15.29 4.68 -1.11
CA THR A 16 14.17 5.60 -0.85
C THR A 16 13.08 4.91 -0.03
N MET A 17 12.72 3.67 -0.36
CA MET A 17 11.77 2.87 0.43
C MET A 17 12.26 2.69 1.86
N ASN A 18 13.52 2.28 2.05
CA ASN A 18 14.10 2.06 3.37
C ASN A 18 14.13 3.35 4.21
N ARG A 19 14.46 4.50 3.60
CA ARG A 19 14.43 5.81 4.27
C ARG A 19 13.04 6.22 4.74
N ASN A 20 12.01 5.82 3.99
CA ASN A 20 10.61 6.13 4.30
C ASN A 20 9.90 5.02 5.10
N GLY A 21 10.60 3.96 5.50
CA GLY A 21 9.99 2.82 6.19
C GLY A 21 8.97 2.04 5.34
N VAL A 22 9.02 2.19 4.01
CA VAL A 22 8.09 1.53 3.08
C VAL A 22 8.51 0.07 2.90
N SER A 23 7.58 -0.85 3.18
CA SER A 23 7.78 -2.28 2.93
C SER A 23 7.50 -2.63 1.48
N ALA A 24 8.32 -3.48 0.88
CA ALA A 24 8.04 -4.05 -0.45
C ALA A 24 6.77 -4.92 -0.45
N ASP A 25 6.42 -5.52 0.69
CA ASP A 25 5.22 -6.36 0.81
C ASP A 25 3.93 -5.56 0.63
N ASP A 26 3.96 -4.24 0.87
CA ASP A 26 2.78 -3.40 0.72
C ASP A 26 2.29 -3.34 -0.74
N ILE A 27 3.09 -3.78 -1.71
CA ILE A 27 2.69 -3.94 -3.11
C ILE A 27 1.43 -4.82 -3.25
N MET A 28 1.24 -5.80 -2.35
CA MET A 28 0.11 -6.71 -2.39
C MET A 28 -1.24 -6.03 -2.08
N TYR A 29 -1.20 -4.81 -1.54
CA TYR A 29 -2.37 -4.03 -1.15
C TYR A 29 -2.71 -2.92 -2.17
N LEU A 30 -1.91 -2.73 -3.24
CA LEU A 30 -2.10 -1.63 -4.18
C LEU A 30 -3.46 -1.65 -4.88
N ASP A 31 -3.90 -2.79 -5.40
CA ASP A 31 -5.20 -2.88 -6.09
C ASP A 31 -6.36 -2.53 -5.15
N MET A 32 -6.29 -3.03 -3.90
CA MET A 32 -7.28 -2.72 -2.87
C MET A 32 -7.26 -1.25 -2.47
N PHE A 33 -6.07 -0.63 -2.47
CA PHE A 33 -5.91 0.77 -2.16
C PHE A 33 -6.39 1.69 -3.30
N TYR A 34 -6.18 1.33 -4.56
CA TYR A 34 -6.75 2.07 -5.69
C TYR A 34 -8.28 2.06 -5.63
N GLU A 35 -8.90 0.91 -5.39
CA GLU A 35 -10.36 0.83 -5.25
C GLU A 35 -10.86 1.60 -4.02
N TYR A 36 -10.11 1.58 -2.90
CA TYR A 36 -10.38 2.44 -1.76
C TYR A 36 -10.40 3.93 -2.15
N ARG A 37 -9.40 4.39 -2.90
CA ARG A 37 -9.26 5.78 -3.36
C ARG A 37 -10.41 6.19 -4.28
N ASP A 38 -10.79 5.32 -5.21
CA ASP A 38 -11.88 5.58 -6.16
C ASP A 38 -13.23 5.67 -5.42
N MET A 39 -13.53 4.70 -4.54
CA MET A 39 -14.76 4.71 -3.74
C MET A 39 -14.83 5.90 -2.77
N LEU A 40 -13.68 6.35 -2.26
CA LEU A 40 -13.61 7.55 -1.42
C LEU A 40 -13.87 8.82 -2.23
N ALA A 41 -13.36 8.90 -3.46
CA ALA A 41 -13.61 10.01 -4.39
C ALA A 41 -15.09 10.07 -4.84
N GLU A 42 -15.78 8.93 -4.90
CA GLU A 42 -17.24 8.85 -5.09
C GLU A 42 -18.06 9.37 -3.89
N GLY A 43 -17.42 9.68 -2.76
CA GLY A 43 -18.08 10.18 -1.55
C GLY A 43 -18.69 9.09 -0.65
N ARG A 44 -18.32 7.82 -0.85
CA ARG A 44 -18.80 6.73 0.02
C ARG A 44 -18.21 6.85 1.42
N LYS A 45 -18.97 6.39 2.42
CA LYS A 45 -18.49 6.42 3.81
C LYS A 45 -17.38 5.40 4.01
N GLU A 46 -16.31 5.81 4.69
CA GLU A 46 -15.12 4.95 4.88
C GLU A 46 -15.45 3.60 5.54
N ALA A 47 -16.43 3.54 6.44
CA ALA A 47 -16.88 2.29 7.05
C ALA A 47 -17.48 1.31 6.04
N GLU A 48 -18.25 1.81 5.07
CA GLU A 48 -18.85 1.00 3.99
C GLU A 48 -17.78 0.50 3.04
N ILE A 49 -16.82 1.36 2.67
CA ILE A 49 -15.68 1.00 1.83
C ILE A 49 -14.88 -0.12 2.49
N ARG A 50 -14.51 0.02 3.77
CA ARG A 50 -13.74 -1.02 4.49
C ARG A 50 -14.49 -2.35 4.58
N ALA A 51 -15.81 -2.33 4.79
CA ALA A 51 -16.61 -3.56 4.82
C ALA A 51 -16.64 -4.24 3.43
N PHE A 52 -16.82 -3.46 2.37
CA PHE A 52 -16.77 -3.95 0.99
C PHE A 52 -15.41 -4.58 0.65
N LEU A 53 -14.32 -3.86 0.91
CA LEU A 53 -12.96 -4.34 0.62
C LEU A 53 -12.61 -5.59 1.45
N SER A 54 -13.06 -5.68 2.71
CA SER A 54 -12.87 -6.86 3.56
C SER A 54 -13.49 -8.10 2.93
N ASN A 55 -14.71 -7.97 2.41
CA ASN A 55 -15.41 -9.05 1.75
C ASN A 55 -14.79 -9.44 0.40
N LYS A 56 -14.36 -8.45 -0.39
CA LYS A 56 -13.78 -8.66 -1.73
C LYS A 56 -12.39 -9.29 -1.67
N TYR A 57 -11.49 -8.72 -0.87
CA TYR A 57 -10.09 -9.16 -0.77
C TYR A 57 -9.85 -10.24 0.28
N LYS A 58 -10.90 -10.66 1.02
CA LYS A 58 -10.81 -11.66 2.11
C LYS A 58 -9.79 -11.28 3.19
N LEU A 59 -9.67 -9.98 3.47
CA LEU A 59 -8.76 -9.43 4.46
C LEU A 59 -9.53 -9.01 5.72
N SER A 60 -8.91 -9.17 6.89
CA SER A 60 -9.49 -8.67 8.13
C SER A 60 -9.61 -7.15 8.12
N ALA A 61 -10.60 -6.60 8.82
CA ALA A 61 -10.76 -5.15 8.98
C ALA A 61 -9.50 -4.48 9.58
N SER A 62 -8.78 -5.18 10.46
CA SER A 62 -7.50 -4.72 11.02
C SER A 62 -6.42 -4.62 9.95
N THR A 63 -6.31 -5.62 9.07
CA THR A 63 -5.35 -5.62 7.95
C THR A 63 -5.63 -4.46 7.00
N ILE A 64 -6.89 -4.28 6.60
CA ILE A 64 -7.31 -3.19 5.71
C ILE A 64 -7.00 -1.84 6.32
N LYS A 65 -7.38 -1.62 7.58
CA LYS A 65 -7.13 -0.36 8.28
C LYS A 65 -5.62 -0.04 8.33
N LYS A 66 -4.79 -1.04 8.63
CA LYS A 66 -3.32 -0.85 8.67
C LYS A 66 -2.73 -0.57 7.28
N ALA A 67 -3.18 -1.28 6.25
CA ALA A 67 -2.73 -1.08 4.88
C ALA A 67 -3.11 0.31 4.35
N ILE A 68 -4.37 0.72 4.52
CA ILE A 68 -4.84 2.07 4.16
C ILE A 68 -4.04 3.14 4.89
N LYS A 69 -3.74 2.93 6.19
CA LYS A 69 -2.92 3.87 6.94
C LYS A 69 -1.53 4.01 6.30
N ARG A 70 -0.79 2.91 6.14
CA ARG A 70 0.58 2.93 5.59
C ARG A 70 0.63 3.50 4.18
N LEU A 71 -0.30 3.13 3.31
CA LEU A 71 -0.30 3.57 1.91
C LEU A 71 -0.74 5.03 1.71
N ASN A 72 -1.35 5.66 2.73
CA ASN A 72 -1.62 7.10 2.73
C ASN A 72 -0.50 7.92 3.36
N GLU A 73 0.54 7.30 3.94
CA GLU A 73 1.65 8.04 4.54
C GLU A 73 2.46 8.76 3.45
N GLU A 74 2.82 10.02 3.71
CA GLU A 74 3.64 10.80 2.80
C GLU A 74 5.09 10.28 2.80
N CYS A 75 5.67 10.15 1.61
CA CYS A 75 7.08 9.83 1.45
C CYS A 75 7.90 11.11 1.27
N VAL A 76 9.02 11.21 1.98
CA VAL A 76 10.02 12.25 1.76
C VAL A 76 10.96 11.83 0.64
N ILE A 77 11.02 12.65 -0.41
CA ILE A 77 11.92 12.48 -1.55
C ILE A 77 13.00 13.58 -1.45
N TYR A 78 14.25 13.16 -1.24
CA TYR A 78 15.44 14.03 -1.27
C TYR A 78 16.24 13.77 -2.52
#